data_AF-A0A505HCK8-F1
#
_entry.id   AF-A0A505HCK8-F1
#
_cell.length_a   1.000
_cell.length_b   1.000
_cell.length_c   1.000
_cell.angle_alpha   90.00
_cell.angle_beta   90.00
_cell.angle_gamma   90.00
#
_symmetry.space_group_name_H-M   'P 1'
#
loop_
_entity.id
_entity.type
_entity.pdbx_description
1 polymer ?
#
loop_
_entity_poly.entity_id
_entity_poly.type
_entity_poly.pdbx_seq_one_letter_code
_entity_poly.pdbx_strand_id
1 'polypeptide(L)' 'MSTTPLQLAADRLVELGRRRDHLEAHTAYLARDIADLAASGQTMNVTFEARVIDYRNARDELAEVRREYAALLGIPSSH' A
#
# COMPACT_ATOMS: atom_id res chain seq x y z
N MET A 1 -13.16 1.57 -30.80
CA MET A 1 -11.73 1.90 -30.56
C MET A 1 -11.14 0.76 -29.76
N SER A 2 -10.14 0.06 -30.28
CA SER A 2 -9.45 -1.01 -29.54
C SER A 2 -8.21 -0.41 -28.88
N THR A 3 -8.12 -0.49 -27.55
CA THR A 3 -6.94 -0.07 -26.80
C THR A 3 -5.75 -0.95 -27.16
N THR A 4 -4.62 -0.33 -27.48
CA THR A 4 -3.40 -1.08 -27.78
C THR A 4 -2.82 -1.68 -26.49
N PRO A 5 -2.05 -2.78 -26.56
CA PRO A 5 -1.37 -3.34 -25.38
C PRO A 5 -0.51 -2.33 -24.63
N LEU A 6 0.12 -1.39 -25.35
CA LEU A 6 0.90 -0.31 -24.75
C LEU A 6 0.02 0.67 -23.95
N GLN A 7 -1.17 1.00 -24.48
CA GLN A 7 -2.10 1.88 -23.81
C GLN A 7 -2.66 1.24 -22.53
N LEU A 8 -3.00 -0.06 -22.59
CA LEU A 8 -3.40 -0.82 -21.42
C LEU A 8 -2.30 -0.85 -20.33
N ALA A 9 -1.04 -1.03 -20.73
CA ALA A 9 0.08 -1.01 -19.79
C ALA A 9 0.28 0.38 -19.16
N ALA A 10 0.16 1.46 -19.94
CA ALA A 10 0.26 2.83 -19.44
C ALA A 10 -0.86 3.17 -18.46
N ASP A 11 -2.10 2.80 -18.79
CA ASP A 11 -3.26 3.01 -17.92
C ASP A 11 -3.09 2.25 -16.58
N ARG A 12 -2.61 1.00 -16.64
CA ARG A 12 -2.30 0.18 -15.47
C ARG A 12 -1.20 0.79 -14.59
N LEU A 13 -0.14 1.33 -15.19
CA LEU A 13 0.93 2.01 -14.46
C LEU A 13 0.41 3.24 -13.70
N VAL A 14 -0.47 4.03 -14.31
CA VAL A 14 -1.10 5.18 -13.65
C VAL A 14 -2.00 4.74 -12.50
N GLU A 15 -2.80 3.70 -12.69
CA GLU A 15 -3.65 3.11 -11.65
C GLU A 15 -2.82 2.62 -10.45
N LEU A 16 -1.78 1.83 -10.71
CA LEU A 16 -0.89 1.30 -9.69
C LEU A 16 -0.13 2.42 -8.96
N GLY A 17 0.30 3.47 -9.67
CA GLY A 17 0.93 4.64 -9.07
C GLY A 17 0.00 5.33 -8.06
N ARG A 18 -1.27 5.57 -8.44
CA ARG A 18 -2.27 6.17 -7.54
C ARG A 18 -2.55 5.28 -6.33
N ARG A 19 -2.71 3.97 -6.55
CA ARG A 19 -2.95 3.02 -5.47
C ARG A 19 -1.76 2.95 -4.51
N ARG A 20 -0.53 2.98 -5.04
CA ARG A 20 0.70 3.05 -4.23
C ARG A 20 0.71 4.30 -3.35
N ASP A 21 0.49 5.47 -3.94
CA ASP A 21 0.55 6.74 -3.21
C ASP A 21 -0.54 6.80 -2.12
N HIS A 22 -1.74 6.27 -2.40
CA HIS A 22 -2.80 6.12 -1.40
C HIS A 22 -2.40 5.19 -0.25
N LEU A 23 -1.87 4.00 -0.56
CA LEU A 23 -1.43 3.03 0.45
C LEU A 23 -0.24 3.54 1.28
N GLU A 24 0.67 4.31 0.69
CA GLU A 24 1.77 4.97 1.41
C GLU A 24 1.23 5.99 2.43
N ALA A 25 0.28 6.84 2.03
CA ALA A 25 -0.36 7.76 2.96
C ALA A 25 -1.15 7.02 4.05
N HIS A 26 -1.88 5.97 3.67
CA HIS A 26 -2.70 5.19 4.62
C HIS A 26 -1.82 4.43 5.63
N THR A 27 -0.75 3.78 5.19
CA THR A 27 0.19 3.08 6.09
C THR A 27 0.87 4.06 7.05
N ALA A 28 1.26 5.25 6.59
CA ALA A 28 1.82 6.29 7.45
C ALA A 28 0.82 6.79 8.49
N TYR A 29 -0.44 6.99 8.10
CA TYR A 29 -1.53 7.34 9.01
C TYR A 29 -1.73 6.26 10.09
N LEU A 30 -1.86 4.99 9.68
CA LEU A 30 -2.07 3.88 10.62
C LEU A 30 -0.89 3.71 11.58
N ALA A 31 0.35 3.85 11.10
CA ALA A 31 1.54 3.79 11.95
C ALA A 31 1.51 4.88 13.04
N ARG A 32 1.09 6.10 12.68
CA ARG A 32 0.93 7.19 13.63
C ARG A 32 -0.20 6.93 14.63
N ASP A 33 -1.37 6.48 14.17
CA ASP A 33 -2.51 6.16 15.04
C ASP A 33 -2.16 5.06 16.05
N ILE A 34 -1.46 4.01 15.60
CA ILE A 34 -0.93 2.95 16.49
C ILE A 34 0.04 3.53 17.53
N ALA A 35 0.94 4.43 17.12
CA ALA A 35 1.90 5.06 18.03
C ALA A 35 1.19 5.93 19.08
N ASP A 36 0.20 6.71 18.66
CA ASP A 36 -0.59 7.59 19.55
C ASP A 36 -1.42 6.76 20.56
N LEU A 37 -2.04 5.66 20.11
CA LEU A 37 -2.75 4.70 20.98
C LEU A 37 -1.80 4.02 21.97
N ALA A 38 -0.60 3.62 21.53
CA ALA A 38 0.42 3.02 22.38
C ALA A 38 0.92 4.00 23.44
N ALA A 39 1.21 5.25 23.04
CA ALA A 39 1.62 6.32 23.96
C ALA A 39 0.53 6.65 24.99
N SER A 40 -0.74 6.49 24.62
CA SER A 40 -1.90 6.68 25.50
C SER A 40 -2.19 5.46 26.40
N GLY A 41 -1.37 4.40 26.34
CA GLY A 41 -1.56 3.17 27.12
C GLY A 41 -2.73 2.30 26.66
N GLN A 42 -3.27 2.52 25.46
CA GLN A 42 -4.45 1.84 24.94
C GLN A 42 -4.14 0.55 24.16
N THR A 43 -2.99 -0.08 24.41
CA THR A 43 -2.51 -1.25 23.64
C THR A 43 -3.33 -2.53 23.83
N MET A 44 -4.19 -2.59 24.85
CA MET A 44 -5.04 -3.75 25.16
C MET A 44 -6.47 -3.61 24.62
N ASN A 45 -6.77 -2.57 23.84
CA ASN A 45 -8.12 -2.37 23.29
C ASN A 45 -8.25 -2.99 21.88
N VAL A 46 -9.49 -3.35 21.53
CA VAL A 46 -9.84 -3.93 20.22
C VAL A 46 -9.46 -2.98 19.07
N THR A 47 -9.53 -1.67 19.31
CA THR A 47 -9.16 -0.65 18.32
C THR A 47 -7.68 -0.74 17.94
N PHE A 48 -6.78 -0.86 18.91
CA PHE A 48 -5.34 -0.98 18.68
C PHE A 48 -5.02 -2.25 17.89
N GLU A 49 -5.61 -3.38 18.29
CA GLU A 49 -5.43 -4.65 17.56
C GLU A 49 -5.94 -4.53 16.11
N ALA A 50 -7.12 -3.95 15.90
CA ALA A 50 -7.67 -3.72 14.57
C ALA A 50 -6.74 -2.82 13.73
N ARG A 51 -6.22 -1.72 14.31
CA ARG A 51 -5.26 -0.84 13.62
C ARG A 51 -3.97 -1.54 13.24
N VAL A 52 -3.44 -2.40 14.10
CA VAL A 52 -2.25 -3.20 13.80
C VAL A 52 -2.51 -4.18 12.65
N ILE A 53 -3.70 -4.80 12.61
CA ILE A 53 -4.11 -5.69 11.52
C ILE A 53 -4.25 -4.89 10.22
N ASP A 54 -4.97 -3.77 10.24
CA ASP A 54 -5.14 -2.87 9.09
C ASP A 54 -3.78 -2.41 8.54
N TYR A 55 -2.85 -2.06 9.43
CA TYR A 55 -1.51 -1.62 9.05
C TYR A 55 -0.72 -2.74 8.34
N ARG A 56 -0.80 -3.97 8.85
CA ARG A 56 -0.14 -5.14 8.22
C ARG A 56 -0.71 -5.40 6.84
N ASN A 57 -2.04 -5.42 6.72
CA ASN A 57 -2.72 -5.64 5.44
C ASN A 57 -2.36 -4.55 4.42
N ALA A 58 -2.41 -3.28 4.82
CA ALA A 58 -2.06 -2.16 3.94
C ALA A 58 -0.58 -2.18 3.53
N ARG A 59 0.32 -2.61 4.41
CA ARG A 59 1.74 -2.79 4.09
C ARG A 59 1.97 -3.93 3.09
N ASP A 60 1.30 -5.06 3.26
CA ASP A 60 1.42 -6.21 2.37
C ASP A 60 0.86 -5.88 0.97
N GLU A 61 -0.29 -5.19 0.92
CA GLU A 61 -0.87 -4.67 -0.31
C GLU A 61 0.06 -3.67 -1.00
N LEU A 62 0.67 -2.75 -0.25
CA LEU A 62 1.64 -1.80 -0.80
C LEU A 62 2.86 -2.52 -1.40
N ALA A 63 3.35 -3.57 -0.75
CA ALA A 63 4.44 -4.38 -1.29
C ALA A 63 4.04 -5.07 -2.60
N GLU A 64 2.81 -5.59 -2.69
CA GLU A 64 2.29 -6.18 -3.92
C GLU A 64 2.18 -5.17 -5.06
N VAL A 65 1.58 -4.00 -4.79
CA VAL A 65 1.45 -2.92 -5.79
C VAL A 65 2.82 -2.47 -6.29
N ARG A 66 3.81 -2.36 -5.39
CA ARG A 66 5.20 -2.01 -5.77
C ARG A 66 5.83 -3.09 -6.66
N ARG A 67 5.59 -4.38 -6.39
CA ARG A 67 6.07 -5.48 -7.24
C ARG A 67 5.40 -5.46 -8.62
N GLU A 68 4.08 -5.27 -8.69
CA GLU A 68 3.36 -5.20 -9.97
C GLU A 68 3.82 -4.00 -10.80
N TYR A 69 3.99 -2.83 -10.15
CA TYR A 69 4.50 -1.63 -10.80
C TYR A 69 5.92 -1.81 -11.35
N ALA A 70 6.82 -2.42 -10.56
CA ALA A 70 8.19 -2.71 -11.00
C ALA A 70 8.22 -3.70 -12.18
N ALA A 71 7.37 -4.74 -12.14
CA ALA A 71 7.27 -5.72 -13.21
C ALA A 71 6.83 -5.09 -14.55
N LEU A 72 5.87 -4.16 -14.52
CA LEU A 72 5.43 -3.43 -15.71
C LEU A 72 6.50 -2.49 -16.26
N LEU A 73 7.34 -1.92 -15.40
CA LEU A 73 8.49 -1.11 -15.81
C LEU A 73 9.69 -1.94 -16.29
N GLY A 74 9.63 -3.28 -16.19
CA GLY A 74 10.76 -4.15 -16.50
C GLY A 74 11.94 -3.99 -15.53
N ILE A 75 11.71 -3.43 -14.34
CA ILE A 75 12.74 -3.28 -13.30
C ILE A 75 12.83 -4.62 -12.56
N PRO A 76 13.99 -5.28 -12.53
CA PRO A 76 14.14 -6.54 -11.81
C PRO A 76 13.92 -6.31 -10.31
N SER A 77 12.90 -6.98 -9.76
CA SER A 77 12.66 -7.05 -8.31
C SER A 77 13.85 -7.75 -7.65
N SER A 78 14.77 -6.96 -7.08
CA SER A 78 15.93 -7.50 -6.36
C SER A 78 15.44 -8.14 -5.06
N HIS A 79 15.72 -9.43 -4.92
CA HIS A 79 15.35 -10.30 -3.81
C HIS A 79 16.40 -10.29 -2.70
#